data_AF-A0A094C4W7-F1
#
_entry.id   AF-A0A094C4W7-F1
#
_cell.length_a   1.000
_cell.length_b   1.000
_cell.length_c   1.000
_cell.angle_alpha   90.00
_cell.angle_beta   90.00
_cell.angle_gamma   90.00
#
_symmetry.space_group_name_H-M   'P 1'
#
loop_
_entity.id
_entity.type
_entity.pdbx_description
1 polymer ?
#
loop_
_entity_poly.entity_id
_entity_poly.type
_entity_poly.pdbx_seq_one_letter_code
_entity_poly.pdbx_strand_id
1 'polypeptide(L)'
;MGGICSWEKADEATDKGRSPVKGPDKGDDKTREIPSEALEKLSDKKSKTMADYTTPLTMDAYNAERASVLAAERAEAFDGQARDTASELENKANEIVVAIRQRDAELVHGGGLDMLGKVMTPDKHFVGNASNITRTSLFKIAQQMPKGAHLHCHFNSCLPPQFLLRHAKNNAHMYIKSDLALNSEENKELAEIQFQMHVIDEEKHLEPSASLLHESYKSSFHADNKRKGWYSYDKFLQEYPGGEGAAEEWLASKLLFTEEEVYGISQTTANIWLRFGTRTRMLKGLFGHETAFRAYTDACIQDFIRDNIQYAEIRPNFPSNSLVKADATGFISNSGLLQIIAEAVAAQRASGVPFTGLKVIYCCPRSFSKERVAASLVECIELKKKFPDLICGYDLVGGEEPGFPLHHLAPELLSFRATCVAEGLDIPFLLHAGETLDSGSSTDTNLLDAILLGAKRIGHGFALPKHPKAMRMVKERGIALEICPISNEVLHLTPSIRGHALPVLLANNVHCTINSDNGTFYGSSLSHDFYQIMVGAEAMSLHGWRVLAEWSLAHSCLTPSEKVVARTVWLEQWEIYCQWVVDTYGGELSGNDFKAGGLQ
;
A
#
# COMPACT_ATOMS: atom_id res chain seq x y z
N MET A 1 30.55 2.07 -14.29
CA MET A 1 31.03 3.45 -14.10
C MET A 1 30.49 4.32 -15.23
N GLY A 2 29.73 5.36 -14.87
CA GLY A 2 29.64 6.65 -15.56
C GLY A 2 29.04 6.70 -16.97
N GLY A 3 27.77 7.11 -17.06
CA GLY A 3 27.13 7.57 -18.31
C GLY A 3 26.00 8.56 -18.01
N ILE A 4 26.36 9.69 -17.38
CA ILE A 4 25.47 10.83 -17.13
C ILE A 4 25.38 11.64 -18.42
N CYS A 5 24.18 11.79 -18.98
CA CYS A 5 23.92 12.73 -20.07
C CYS A 5 24.05 14.18 -19.58
N SER A 6 25.02 14.87 -20.16
CA SER A 6 25.33 16.29 -20.03
C SER A 6 24.24 17.17 -20.65
N TRP A 7 23.87 18.25 -19.96
CA TRP A 7 23.22 19.41 -20.56
C TRP A 7 24.29 20.51 -20.72
N GLU A 8 24.61 20.84 -21.96
CA GLU A 8 25.53 21.93 -22.31
C GLU A 8 24.87 23.30 -22.16
N LYS A 9 25.71 24.25 -21.73
CA LYS A 9 25.48 25.68 -21.62
C LYS A 9 25.36 26.35 -22.98
N ALA A 10 24.59 27.45 -23.02
CA ALA A 10 24.83 28.54 -23.96
C ALA A 10 24.95 29.85 -23.15
N ASP A 11 26.13 30.45 -23.25
CA ASP A 11 26.52 31.83 -22.89
C ASP A 11 25.74 32.84 -23.79
N GLU A 12 25.65 34.16 -23.64
CA GLU A 12 26.11 35.24 -22.73
C GLU A 12 25.44 36.56 -23.22
N ALA A 13 25.80 37.70 -22.58
CA ALA A 13 25.58 39.11 -22.98
C ALA A 13 24.30 39.77 -22.40
N THR A 14 24.34 40.84 -21.59
CA THR A 14 25.40 41.81 -21.25
C THR A 14 25.12 42.49 -19.90
N ASP A 15 26.18 42.71 -19.13
CA ASP A 15 26.30 43.59 -17.97
C ASP A 15 26.27 45.08 -18.39
N LYS A 16 25.60 45.93 -17.60
CA LYS A 16 25.93 47.35 -17.37
C LYS A 16 24.97 47.99 -16.36
N GLY A 17 25.53 48.44 -15.23
CA GLY A 17 25.08 49.67 -14.57
C GLY A 17 24.69 49.57 -13.09
N ARG A 18 25.68 49.56 -12.20
CA ARG A 18 25.50 49.98 -10.80
C ARG A 18 25.83 51.47 -10.65
N SER A 19 24.95 52.22 -10.00
CA SER A 19 25.30 53.42 -9.24
C SER A 19 24.34 53.57 -8.05
N PRO A 20 24.82 54.12 -6.92
CA PRO A 20 24.19 53.93 -5.61
C PRO A 20 23.21 55.07 -5.28
N VAL A 21 22.09 54.74 -4.63
CA VAL A 21 21.20 55.77 -4.07
C VAL A 21 20.94 55.50 -2.58
N LYS A 22 21.08 56.61 -1.87
CA LYS A 22 21.03 56.87 -0.43
C LYS A 22 19.79 56.31 0.28
N GLY A 23 19.98 55.93 1.54
CA GLY A 23 18.89 55.66 2.47
C GLY A 23 18.11 56.92 2.87
N PRO A 24 16.89 56.72 3.36
CA PRO A 24 16.33 57.38 4.54
C PRO A 24 15.73 56.31 5.47
N ASP A 25 15.31 56.52 6.71
CA ASP A 25 15.46 57.52 7.77
C ASP A 25 14.97 56.77 9.03
N LYS A 26 15.44 57.15 10.21
CA LYS A 26 15.04 56.53 11.48
C LYS A 26 13.59 56.87 11.79
N GLY A 27 12.74 55.87 12.02
CA GLY A 27 11.39 56.08 12.52
C GLY A 27 10.78 54.80 13.11
N ASP A 28 10.64 54.80 14.43
CA ASP A 28 9.74 53.99 15.26
C ASP A 28 9.70 52.46 15.08
N ASP A 29 10.65 51.80 15.75
CA ASP A 29 10.55 50.41 16.17
C ASP A 29 9.44 50.27 17.23
N LYS A 30 8.23 49.91 16.79
CA LYS A 30 7.20 49.31 17.64
C LYS A 30 7.18 47.81 17.37
N THR A 31 8.11 47.11 18.04
CA THR A 31 7.94 45.70 18.39
C THR A 31 6.58 45.52 19.04
N ARG A 32 5.63 44.95 18.30
CA ARG A 32 4.41 44.38 18.87
C ARG A 32 4.82 43.17 19.68
N GLU A 33 5.12 43.39 20.96
CA GLU A 33 5.10 42.34 21.97
C GLU A 33 3.76 41.62 21.87
N ILE A 34 3.82 40.32 21.57
CA ILE A 34 2.68 39.43 21.69
C ILE A 34 2.38 39.37 23.19
N PRO A 35 1.16 39.74 23.65
CA PRO A 35 0.85 39.71 25.08
C PRO A 35 1.05 38.29 25.63
N SER A 36 1.81 38.17 26.71
CA SER A 36 2.11 36.90 27.39
C SER A 36 0.85 36.15 27.86
N GLU A 37 -0.32 36.81 27.86
CA GLU A 37 -1.62 36.22 28.16
C GLU A 37 -2.14 35.24 27.07
N ALA A 38 -1.57 35.25 25.85
CA ALA A 38 -1.96 34.32 24.78
C ALA A 38 -1.23 32.97 24.82
N LEU A 39 -0.10 32.87 25.53
CA LEU A 39 0.63 31.62 25.78
C LEU A 39 0.17 30.92 27.08
N GLU A 40 -0.55 31.63 27.96
CA GLU A 40 -1.02 31.08 29.25
C GLU A 40 -2.31 30.25 29.17
N LYS A 41 -2.98 30.18 28.01
CA LYS A 41 -4.24 29.43 27.84
C LYS A 41 -4.09 27.96 27.40
N LEU A 42 -2.86 27.43 27.38
CA LEU A 42 -2.57 26.00 27.16
C LEU A 42 -2.02 25.30 28.42
N SER A 43 -2.03 25.97 29.57
CA SER A 43 -1.82 25.30 30.84
C SER A 43 -3.17 24.84 31.38
N ASP A 44 -3.38 23.53 31.40
CA ASP A 44 -4.47 22.91 32.14
C ASP A 44 -4.40 23.34 33.60
N LYS A 45 -5.20 24.35 33.94
CA LYS A 45 -5.51 24.75 35.32
C LYS A 45 -6.36 23.65 35.96
N LYS A 46 -5.72 22.50 36.26
CA LYS A 46 -6.14 21.54 37.29
C LYS A 46 -5.15 20.40 37.57
N SER A 47 -3.87 20.50 37.19
CA SER A 47 -2.87 19.58 37.72
C SER A 47 -2.29 20.12 39.04
N LYS A 48 -2.96 19.82 40.17
CA LYS A 48 -2.33 19.88 41.49
C LYS A 48 -1.74 18.49 41.76
N THR A 49 -0.44 18.48 42.06
CA THR A 49 0.51 17.36 42.22
C THR A 49 1.04 16.77 40.90
N MET A 50 1.83 17.56 40.16
CA MET A 50 2.88 16.99 39.32
C MET A 50 4.12 16.79 40.19
N ALA A 51 4.79 15.66 40.03
CA ALA A 51 6.13 15.48 40.53
C ALA A 51 7.06 16.59 40.00
N ASP A 52 7.52 17.48 40.87
CA ASP A 52 8.63 18.38 40.57
C ASP A 52 9.93 17.74 41.06
N TYR A 53 11.02 17.83 40.31
CA TYR A 53 12.34 17.31 40.68
C TYR A 53 12.86 17.91 42.01
N THR A 54 12.23 18.99 42.48
CA THR A 54 12.54 19.67 43.74
C THR A 54 11.78 19.14 44.96
N THR A 55 10.70 18.35 44.78
CA THR A 55 9.82 17.90 45.88
C THR A 55 9.73 16.37 45.93
N PRO A 56 10.18 15.71 47.00
CA PRO A 56 10.06 14.26 47.13
C PRO A 56 8.60 13.80 47.15
N LEU A 57 8.22 12.85 46.27
CA LEU A 57 6.92 12.19 46.33
C LEU A 57 6.92 11.04 47.34
N THR A 58 5.78 10.84 47.98
CA THR A 58 5.50 9.60 48.69
C THR A 58 5.18 8.48 47.69
N MET A 59 5.40 7.22 48.09
CA MET A 59 5.06 6.07 47.25
C MET A 59 3.58 6.02 46.90
N ASP A 60 2.70 6.42 47.84
CA ASP A 60 1.25 6.47 47.61
C ASP A 60 0.87 7.53 46.56
N ALA A 61 1.48 8.71 46.62
CA ALA A 61 1.25 9.76 45.63
C ALA A 61 1.72 9.33 44.23
N TYR A 62 2.92 8.73 44.15
CA TYR A 62 3.43 8.17 42.90
C TYR A 62 2.51 7.08 42.33
N ASN A 63 2.07 6.13 43.16
CA ASN A 63 1.19 5.05 42.72
C ASN A 63 -0.17 5.55 42.25
N ALA A 64 -0.74 6.54 42.94
CA ALA A 64 -2.00 7.16 42.55
C ALA A 64 -1.87 7.90 41.20
N GLU A 65 -0.79 8.66 41.01
CA GLU A 65 -0.51 9.36 39.76
C GLU A 65 -0.26 8.38 38.62
N ARG A 66 0.59 7.36 38.84
CA ARG A 66 0.83 6.28 37.88
C ARG A 66 -0.47 5.59 37.45
N ALA A 67 -1.33 5.23 38.40
CA ALA A 67 -2.62 4.61 38.11
C ALA A 67 -3.53 5.55 37.30
N SER A 68 -3.53 6.86 37.62
CA SER A 68 -4.30 7.87 36.88
C SER A 68 -3.81 8.02 35.44
N VAL A 69 -2.50 8.08 35.21
CA VAL A 69 -1.92 8.20 33.86
C VAL A 69 -2.22 6.95 33.04
N LEU A 70 -2.00 5.75 33.60
CA LEU A 70 -2.31 4.49 32.91
C LEU A 70 -3.79 4.37 32.56
N ALA A 71 -4.69 4.82 33.44
CA ALA A 71 -6.13 4.84 33.17
C ALA A 71 -6.47 5.82 32.03
N ALA A 72 -5.85 7.01 32.01
CA ALA A 72 -6.04 7.98 30.95
C ALA A 72 -5.55 7.46 29.59
N GLU A 73 -4.33 6.90 29.53
CA GLU A 73 -3.80 6.28 28.31
C GLU A 73 -4.70 5.15 27.81
N ARG A 74 -5.20 4.30 28.71
CA ARG A 74 -6.11 3.20 28.35
C ARG A 74 -7.44 3.70 27.79
N ALA A 75 -7.97 4.78 28.33
CA ALA A 75 -9.23 5.39 27.90
C ALA A 75 -9.09 6.14 26.57
N GLU A 76 -7.94 6.78 26.33
CA GLU A 76 -7.65 7.53 25.09
C GLU A 76 -7.16 6.65 23.94
N ALA A 77 -6.73 5.42 24.23
CA ALA A 77 -6.30 4.46 23.23
C ALA A 77 -7.36 4.22 22.14
N PHE A 78 -6.90 4.06 20.90
CA PHE A 78 -7.77 3.87 19.74
C PHE A 78 -8.74 2.67 19.86
N ASP A 79 -8.36 1.65 20.63
CA ASP A 79 -9.13 0.43 20.91
C ASP A 79 -9.88 0.48 22.24
N GLY A 80 -9.79 1.58 23.00
CA GLY A 80 -10.39 1.72 24.34
C GLY A 80 -11.88 1.41 24.36
N GLN A 81 -12.65 2.04 23.46
CA GLN A 81 -14.10 1.80 23.35
C GLN A 81 -14.42 0.36 22.95
N ALA A 82 -13.63 -0.26 22.06
CA ALA A 82 -13.84 -1.64 21.65
C ALA A 82 -13.62 -2.60 22.83
N ARG A 83 -12.60 -2.38 23.65
CA ARG A 83 -12.37 -3.14 24.89
C ARG A 83 -13.52 -2.98 25.89
N ASP A 84 -13.99 -1.76 26.10
CA ASP A 84 -15.04 -1.48 27.09
C ASP A 84 -16.41 -2.05 26.69
N THR A 85 -16.64 -2.24 25.39
CA THR A 85 -17.90 -2.76 24.85
C THR A 85 -17.81 -4.20 24.33
N ALA A 86 -16.65 -4.85 24.48
CA ALA A 86 -16.45 -6.23 24.06
C ALA A 86 -17.31 -7.20 24.89
N SER A 87 -17.89 -8.19 24.21
CA SER A 87 -18.62 -9.27 24.87
C SER A 87 -17.67 -10.19 25.64
N GLU A 88 -18.20 -11.01 26.56
CA GLU A 88 -17.40 -12.05 27.24
C GLU A 88 -16.73 -13.00 26.23
N LEU A 89 -17.45 -13.32 25.14
CA LEU A 89 -16.92 -14.15 24.05
C LEU A 89 -15.74 -13.48 23.34
N GLU A 90 -15.86 -12.20 22.98
CA GLU A 90 -14.78 -11.46 22.32
C GLU A 90 -13.56 -11.32 23.24
N ASN A 91 -13.78 -11.03 24.52
CA ASN A 91 -12.70 -10.99 25.51
C ASN A 91 -12.00 -12.36 25.63
N LYS A 92 -12.76 -13.46 25.59
CA LYS A 92 -12.19 -14.80 25.63
C LYS A 92 -11.38 -15.12 24.38
N ALA A 93 -11.89 -14.77 23.20
CA ALA A 93 -11.15 -14.90 21.95
C ALA A 93 -9.86 -14.06 21.98
N ASN A 94 -9.90 -12.85 22.54
CA ASN A 94 -8.73 -11.98 22.68
C ASN A 94 -7.63 -12.63 23.56
N GLU A 95 -7.99 -13.17 24.73
CA GLU A 95 -7.03 -13.91 25.58
C GLU A 95 -6.33 -15.03 24.81
N ILE A 96 -7.09 -15.76 23.99
CA ILE A 96 -6.58 -16.86 23.16
C ILE A 96 -5.63 -16.36 22.07
N VAL A 97 -6.00 -15.32 21.33
CA VAL A 97 -5.15 -14.77 20.27
C VAL A 97 -3.83 -14.24 20.84
N VAL A 98 -3.86 -13.55 21.98
CA VAL A 98 -2.64 -13.05 22.65
C VAL A 98 -1.75 -14.22 23.09
N ALA A 99 -2.31 -15.27 23.68
CA ALA A 99 -1.55 -16.46 24.07
C ALA A 99 -0.95 -17.20 22.86
N ILE A 100 -1.70 -17.31 21.75
CA ILE A 100 -1.22 -17.91 20.51
C ILE A 100 -0.08 -17.09 19.90
N ARG A 101 -0.16 -15.76 19.91
CA ARG A 101 0.93 -14.89 19.46
C ARG A 101 2.23 -15.23 20.19
N GLN A 102 2.18 -15.34 21.52
CA GLN A 102 3.35 -15.67 22.34
C GLN A 102 3.86 -17.09 22.03
N ARG A 103 2.97 -18.07 21.97
CA ARG A 103 3.33 -19.46 21.66
C ARG A 103 3.96 -19.61 20.29
N ASP A 104 3.40 -18.98 19.26
CA ASP A 104 3.92 -19.07 17.90
C ASP A 104 5.32 -18.42 17.80
N ALA A 105 5.56 -17.32 18.53
CA ALA A 105 6.89 -16.74 18.69
C ALA A 105 7.90 -17.71 19.34
N GLU A 106 7.46 -18.59 20.23
CA GLU A 106 8.31 -19.61 20.85
C GLU A 106 8.53 -20.83 19.95
N LEU A 107 7.46 -21.40 19.39
CA LEU A 107 7.49 -22.66 18.68
C LEU A 107 8.01 -22.55 17.24
N VAL A 108 7.62 -21.49 16.53
CA VAL A 108 7.98 -21.31 15.11
C VAL A 108 9.28 -20.52 14.98
N HIS A 109 9.48 -19.56 15.88
CA HIS A 109 10.58 -18.61 15.83
C HIS A 109 11.65 -18.86 16.91
N GLY A 110 11.52 -19.94 17.68
CA GLY A 110 12.56 -20.40 18.62
C GLY A 110 12.65 -19.61 19.93
N GLY A 111 11.73 -18.67 20.20
CA GLY A 111 11.53 -18.03 21.52
C GLY A 111 12.72 -17.27 22.12
N GLY A 112 13.80 -17.05 21.36
CA GLY A 112 15.08 -16.57 21.87
C GLY A 112 15.34 -15.08 21.64
N LEU A 113 15.81 -14.39 22.68
CA LEU A 113 16.61 -13.17 22.53
C LEU A 113 17.95 -13.56 21.90
N ASP A 114 18.05 -13.36 20.61
CA ASP A 114 19.25 -13.71 19.89
C ASP A 114 20.30 -12.60 20.00
N MET A 115 21.19 -12.79 20.97
CA MET A 115 22.35 -11.94 21.22
C MET A 115 23.41 -12.04 20.11
N LEU A 116 23.23 -12.93 19.10
CA LEU A 116 24.22 -13.25 18.06
C LEU A 116 23.69 -13.14 16.61
N GLY A 117 22.45 -12.71 16.38
CA GLY A 117 21.87 -12.56 15.03
C GLY A 117 21.45 -13.87 14.30
N LYS A 118 21.35 -15.02 14.99
CA LYS A 118 21.02 -16.33 14.44
C LYS A 118 19.55 -16.80 14.57
N VAL A 119 18.65 -16.07 15.25
CA VAL A 119 17.24 -16.49 15.43
C VAL A 119 16.31 -15.53 14.70
N MET A 120 15.48 -16.08 13.81
CA MET A 120 14.41 -15.36 13.12
C MET A 120 13.23 -15.14 14.06
N THR A 121 12.93 -13.88 14.39
CA THR A 121 11.77 -13.52 15.21
C THR A 121 10.57 -13.16 14.32
N PRO A 122 9.31 -13.23 14.81
CA PRO A 122 8.12 -13.00 14.00
C PRO A 122 8.08 -11.62 13.31
N ASP A 123 8.72 -10.65 13.94
CA ASP A 123 8.77 -9.24 13.58
C ASP A 123 9.93 -8.85 12.67
N LYS A 124 10.88 -9.76 12.39
CA LYS A 124 12.02 -9.49 11.52
C LYS A 124 11.78 -10.02 10.12
N HIS A 125 12.27 -9.25 9.14
CA HIS A 125 12.41 -9.60 7.73
C HIS A 125 11.22 -10.38 7.16
N PHE A 126 10.15 -9.69 6.79
CA PHE A 126 8.96 -10.31 6.20
C PHE A 126 9.30 -11.29 5.07
N VAL A 127 10.12 -10.90 4.08
CA VAL A 127 10.40 -11.75 2.90
C VAL A 127 11.11 -13.05 3.30
N GLY A 128 12.09 -12.99 4.20
CA GLY A 128 12.78 -14.18 4.72
C GLY A 128 11.88 -15.04 5.62
N ASN A 129 10.89 -14.43 6.26
CA ASN A 129 10.05 -15.08 7.27
C ASN A 129 8.67 -15.54 6.75
N ALA A 130 8.27 -15.19 5.53
CA ALA A 130 6.96 -15.48 4.97
C ALA A 130 6.58 -16.97 5.07
N SER A 131 7.53 -17.86 4.77
CA SER A 131 7.31 -19.31 4.87
C SER A 131 7.07 -19.80 6.31
N ASN A 132 7.67 -19.17 7.31
CA ASN A 132 7.42 -19.47 8.71
C ASN A 132 6.06 -18.92 9.15
N ILE A 133 5.73 -17.69 8.76
CA ILE A 133 4.46 -17.02 9.07
C ILE A 133 3.28 -17.90 8.64
N THR A 134 3.31 -18.44 7.42
CA THR A 134 2.22 -19.29 6.89
C THR A 134 1.97 -20.57 7.71
N ARG A 135 2.93 -21.00 8.52
CA ARG A 135 2.83 -22.19 9.39
C ARG A 135 2.25 -21.89 10.76
N THR A 136 2.22 -20.61 11.17
CA THR A 136 1.73 -20.17 12.48
C THR A 136 0.21 -20.34 12.61
N SER A 137 -0.27 -20.53 13.84
CA SER A 137 -1.72 -20.49 14.11
C SER A 137 -2.24 -19.07 14.06
N LEU A 138 -1.44 -18.09 14.49
CA LEU A 138 -1.77 -16.67 14.41
C LEU A 138 -2.08 -16.23 12.97
N PHE A 139 -1.32 -16.71 11.98
CA PHE A 139 -1.62 -16.42 10.58
C PHE A 139 -2.95 -17.05 10.13
N LYS A 140 -3.25 -18.29 10.53
CA LYS A 140 -4.56 -18.93 10.25
C LYS A 140 -5.72 -18.15 10.86
N ILE A 141 -5.53 -17.61 12.07
CA ILE A 141 -6.49 -16.73 12.73
C ILE A 141 -6.66 -15.45 11.90
N ALA A 142 -5.57 -14.82 11.46
CA ALA A 142 -5.62 -13.65 10.57
C ALA A 142 -6.30 -13.96 9.22
N GLN A 143 -6.20 -15.19 8.69
CA GLN A 143 -6.92 -15.63 7.49
C GLN A 143 -8.44 -15.70 7.71
N GLN A 144 -8.88 -16.26 8.83
CA GLN A 144 -10.31 -16.38 9.15
C GLN A 144 -10.95 -15.07 9.61
N MET A 145 -10.17 -14.09 10.07
CA MET A 145 -10.72 -12.82 10.54
C MET A 145 -11.50 -12.09 9.43
N PRO A 146 -12.74 -11.63 9.67
CA PRO A 146 -13.45 -10.76 8.74
C PRO A 146 -12.78 -9.38 8.74
N LYS A 147 -12.07 -9.05 7.65
CA LYS A 147 -11.18 -7.86 7.60
C LYS A 147 -11.90 -6.55 7.36
N GLY A 148 -13.21 -6.59 7.11
CA GLY A 148 -13.96 -5.44 6.64
C GLY A 148 -13.59 -5.12 5.18
N ALA A 149 -13.00 -3.96 4.95
CA ALA A 149 -12.66 -3.47 3.63
C ALA A 149 -11.16 -3.45 3.34
N HIS A 150 -10.79 -3.85 2.13
CA HIS A 150 -9.47 -3.64 1.57
C HIS A 150 -9.46 -2.36 0.72
N LEU A 151 -8.92 -1.30 1.31
CA LEU A 151 -9.02 0.06 0.80
C LEU A 151 -7.76 0.57 0.13
N HIS A 152 -6.72 -0.23 -0.10
CA HIS A 152 -5.49 0.16 -0.82
C HIS A 152 -4.80 -1.03 -1.47
N CYS A 153 -5.15 -1.28 -2.73
CA CYS A 153 -4.45 -2.26 -3.57
C CYS A 153 -4.36 -1.80 -5.02
N HIS A 154 -3.23 -2.11 -5.64
CA HIS A 154 -3.02 -1.90 -7.07
C HIS A 154 -3.53 -3.11 -7.84
N PHE A 155 -4.49 -2.87 -8.73
CA PHE A 155 -5.34 -3.94 -9.23
C PHE A 155 -4.55 -5.07 -9.91
N ASN A 156 -3.53 -4.72 -10.69
CA ASN A 156 -2.73 -5.67 -11.45
C ASN A 156 -1.66 -6.41 -10.62
N SER A 157 -1.59 -6.19 -9.29
CA SER A 157 -0.59 -6.77 -8.38
C SER A 157 -1.19 -7.35 -7.09
N CYS A 158 -2.36 -7.99 -7.20
CA CYS A 158 -3.07 -8.68 -6.12
C CYS A 158 -2.92 -10.21 -6.14
N LEU A 159 -2.58 -10.83 -7.28
CA LEU A 159 -2.54 -12.30 -7.42
C LEU A 159 -1.11 -12.84 -7.54
N PRO A 160 -0.84 -14.11 -7.23
CA PRO A 160 0.48 -14.70 -7.42
C PRO A 160 1.00 -14.58 -8.87
N PRO A 161 2.32 -14.36 -9.08
CA PRO A 161 2.92 -14.16 -10.41
C PRO A 161 2.53 -15.21 -11.45
N GLN A 162 2.43 -16.47 -11.02
CA GLN A 162 2.10 -17.62 -11.88
C GLN A 162 0.76 -17.46 -12.57
N PHE A 163 -0.19 -16.73 -11.98
CA PHE A 163 -1.51 -16.54 -12.57
C PHE A 163 -1.40 -15.90 -13.96
N LEU A 164 -0.69 -14.78 -14.07
CA LEU A 164 -0.56 -14.05 -15.34
C LEU A 164 0.42 -14.72 -16.30
N LEU A 165 1.50 -15.33 -15.79
CA LEU A 165 2.45 -16.09 -16.63
C LEU A 165 1.77 -17.26 -17.37
N ARG A 166 0.86 -17.98 -16.70
CA ARG A 166 0.08 -19.06 -17.31
C ARG A 166 -0.90 -18.58 -18.36
N HIS A 167 -1.51 -17.40 -18.15
CA HIS A 167 -2.40 -16.80 -19.14
C HIS A 167 -1.63 -16.29 -20.37
N ALA A 168 -0.41 -15.81 -20.17
CA ALA A 168 0.47 -15.36 -21.24
C ALA A 168 0.92 -16.53 -22.14
N LYS A 169 1.14 -17.72 -21.58
CA LYS A 169 1.59 -18.93 -22.31
C LYS A 169 0.64 -19.35 -23.44
N ASN A 170 -0.67 -19.20 -23.26
CA ASN A 170 -1.64 -19.72 -24.23
C ASN A 170 -2.05 -18.68 -25.28
N ASN A 171 -1.22 -17.66 -25.49
CA ASN A 171 -1.51 -16.54 -26.36
C ASN A 171 -0.46 -16.44 -27.47
N ALA A 172 -0.84 -16.83 -28.69
CA ALA A 172 0.02 -16.82 -29.87
C ALA A 172 0.55 -15.43 -30.25
N HIS A 173 -0.03 -14.36 -29.68
CA HIS A 173 0.38 -12.98 -29.88
C HIS A 173 1.11 -12.40 -28.67
N MET A 174 1.54 -13.24 -27.72
CA MET A 174 2.35 -12.83 -26.58
C MET A 174 3.84 -12.91 -26.90
N TYR A 175 4.55 -11.83 -26.56
CA TYR A 175 5.97 -11.69 -26.80
C TYR A 175 6.70 -11.32 -25.52
N ILE A 176 7.94 -11.76 -25.45
CA ILE A 176 8.89 -11.51 -24.36
C ILE A 176 10.08 -10.74 -24.91
N LYS A 177 10.65 -9.86 -24.09
CA LYS A 177 11.84 -9.09 -24.42
C LYS A 177 12.77 -9.02 -23.21
N SER A 178 14.07 -9.07 -23.48
CA SER A 178 15.12 -8.95 -22.46
C SER A 178 16.18 -7.91 -22.84
N ASP A 179 16.71 -7.21 -21.86
CA ASP A 179 17.80 -6.26 -22.02
C ASP A 179 19.19 -6.92 -22.15
N LEU A 180 19.31 -8.20 -21.79
CA LEU A 180 20.52 -9.01 -21.85
C LEU A 180 20.27 -10.32 -22.63
N ALA A 181 21.36 -10.98 -23.03
CA ALA A 181 21.28 -12.36 -23.52
C ALA A 181 21.10 -13.30 -22.33
N LEU A 182 20.10 -14.17 -22.37
CA LEU A 182 19.73 -15.09 -21.29
C LEU A 182 20.54 -16.40 -21.34
N ASN A 183 21.83 -16.29 -21.69
CA ASN A 183 22.75 -17.41 -21.94
C ASN A 183 23.60 -17.82 -20.72
N SER A 184 23.46 -17.13 -19.58
CA SER A 184 24.12 -17.45 -18.31
C SER A 184 23.18 -17.19 -17.13
N GLU A 185 23.45 -17.82 -15.98
CA GLU A 185 22.67 -17.58 -14.75
C GLU A 185 22.81 -16.13 -14.25
N GLU A 186 24.02 -15.55 -14.34
CA GLU A 186 24.27 -14.14 -14.03
C GLU A 186 23.40 -13.20 -14.88
N ASN A 187 23.33 -13.43 -16.19
CA ASN A 187 22.49 -12.59 -17.05
C ASN A 187 21.01 -12.79 -16.77
N LYS A 188 20.56 -14.02 -16.49
CA LYS A 188 19.16 -14.29 -16.10
C LYS A 188 18.77 -13.57 -14.81
N GLU A 189 19.69 -13.49 -13.85
CA GLU A 189 19.49 -12.77 -12.59
C GLU A 189 19.42 -11.25 -12.81
N LEU A 190 20.31 -10.70 -13.64
CA LEU A 190 20.41 -9.25 -13.87
C LEU A 190 19.39 -8.70 -14.86
N ALA A 191 18.92 -9.52 -15.81
CA ALA A 191 18.10 -9.07 -16.92
C ALA A 191 16.78 -8.42 -16.48
N GLU A 192 16.43 -7.30 -17.10
CA GLU A 192 15.06 -6.80 -17.15
C GLU A 192 14.27 -7.59 -18.20
N ILE A 193 13.07 -8.03 -17.81
CA ILE A 193 12.14 -8.75 -18.68
C ILE A 193 10.89 -7.91 -18.88
N GLN A 194 10.39 -7.86 -20.11
CA GLN A 194 9.11 -7.25 -20.45
C GLN A 194 8.27 -8.19 -21.29
N PHE A 195 6.96 -8.06 -21.14
CA PHE A 195 5.95 -8.75 -21.93
C PHE A 195 5.11 -7.75 -22.69
N GLN A 196 4.54 -8.18 -23.82
CA GLN A 196 3.54 -7.42 -24.55
C GLN A 196 2.72 -8.36 -25.43
N MET A 197 1.40 -8.22 -25.39
CA MET A 197 0.54 -8.75 -26.46
C MET A 197 0.51 -7.76 -27.62
N HIS A 198 0.62 -8.26 -28.84
CA HIS A 198 0.62 -7.44 -30.06
C HIS A 198 -0.66 -7.62 -30.88
N VAL A 199 -1.06 -6.57 -31.60
CA VAL A 199 -2.19 -6.58 -32.53
C VAL A 199 -1.76 -7.06 -33.92
N ILE A 200 -2.63 -7.75 -34.64
CA ILE A 200 -2.31 -8.47 -35.90
C ILE A 200 -1.87 -7.52 -37.03
N ASP A 201 -2.46 -6.33 -37.12
CA ASP A 201 -2.23 -5.39 -38.23
C ASP A 201 -1.13 -4.34 -37.97
N GLU A 202 -0.43 -4.42 -36.84
CA GLU A 202 0.79 -3.62 -36.64
C GLU A 202 1.97 -4.26 -37.39
N GLU A 203 2.18 -3.83 -38.65
CA GLU A 203 3.37 -4.24 -39.41
C GLU A 203 4.67 -3.96 -38.62
N LYS A 204 5.45 -5.04 -38.41
CA LYS A 204 6.87 -5.13 -37.99
C LYS A 204 7.16 -5.03 -36.49
N HIS A 205 6.80 -6.08 -35.74
CA HIS A 205 7.68 -6.57 -34.67
C HIS A 205 8.82 -7.33 -35.32
N LEU A 206 10.03 -6.79 -35.20
CA LEU A 206 11.22 -7.47 -35.66
C LEU A 206 11.67 -8.38 -34.53
N GLU A 207 11.35 -9.67 -34.66
CA GLU A 207 12.02 -10.70 -33.88
C GLU A 207 13.54 -10.49 -34.00
N PRO A 208 14.29 -10.60 -32.90
CA PRO A 208 15.74 -10.56 -32.97
C PRO A 208 16.25 -11.66 -33.91
N SER A 209 17.42 -11.42 -34.53
CA SER A 209 18.04 -12.38 -35.45
C SER A 209 18.57 -13.65 -34.76
N ALA A 210 18.54 -13.69 -33.43
CA ALA A 210 18.96 -14.81 -32.61
C ALA A 210 17.99 -14.96 -31.42
N SER A 211 17.85 -16.19 -30.93
CA SER A 211 17.13 -16.50 -29.68
C SER A 211 17.64 -15.66 -28.52
N LEU A 212 16.75 -15.30 -27.59
CA LEU A 212 17.13 -14.62 -26.34
C LEU A 212 18.16 -15.42 -25.53
N LEU A 213 18.21 -16.74 -25.72
CA LEU A 213 19.09 -17.66 -24.99
C LEU A 213 20.46 -17.85 -25.65
N HIS A 214 20.66 -17.29 -26.85
CA HIS A 214 21.91 -17.43 -27.60
C HIS A 214 22.88 -16.26 -27.32
N GLU A 215 24.19 -16.54 -27.24
CA GLU A 215 25.22 -15.52 -26.97
C GLU A 215 25.28 -14.40 -28.02
N SER A 216 24.81 -14.67 -29.24
CA SER A 216 24.77 -13.69 -30.32
C SER A 216 23.57 -12.75 -30.22
N TYR A 217 22.67 -12.92 -29.25
CA TYR A 217 21.57 -11.99 -29.02
C TYR A 217 22.11 -10.60 -28.71
N LYS A 218 21.57 -9.60 -29.41
CA LYS A 218 21.87 -8.18 -29.19
C LYS A 218 20.57 -7.49 -28.81
N SER A 219 20.52 -7.05 -27.56
CA SER A 219 19.40 -6.33 -27.00
C SER A 219 19.13 -5.02 -27.76
N SER A 220 17.86 -4.82 -28.12
CA SER A 220 17.33 -3.54 -28.58
C SER A 220 16.39 -2.94 -27.53
N PHE A 221 16.62 -3.24 -26.25
CA PHE A 221 15.77 -2.83 -25.14
C PHE A 221 15.74 -1.32 -24.94
N HIS A 222 16.91 -0.68 -25.03
CA HIS A 222 17.07 0.77 -24.93
C HIS A 222 17.23 1.45 -26.30
N ALA A 223 17.01 0.73 -27.40
CA ALA A 223 17.11 1.33 -28.72
C ALA A 223 15.93 2.30 -28.96
N ASP A 224 16.18 3.38 -29.71
CA ASP A 224 15.18 4.41 -30.05
C ASP A 224 13.89 3.84 -30.68
N ASN A 225 13.98 2.63 -31.27
CA ASN A 225 12.83 1.94 -31.83
C ASN A 225 12.25 0.89 -30.87
N LYS A 226 11.22 1.30 -30.12
CA LYS A 226 10.44 0.45 -29.20
C LYS A 226 9.78 -0.78 -29.85
N ARG A 227 9.72 -0.85 -31.19
CA ARG A 227 9.08 -1.96 -31.94
C ARG A 227 10.01 -3.15 -32.23
N LYS A 228 11.31 -3.03 -31.96
CA LYS A 228 12.30 -4.10 -32.20
C LYS A 228 12.62 -4.93 -30.95
N GLY A 229 12.95 -6.20 -31.16
CA GLY A 229 13.50 -7.08 -30.13
C GLY A 229 12.46 -7.82 -29.30
N TRP A 230 11.23 -7.90 -29.79
CA TRP A 230 10.17 -8.74 -29.21
C TRP A 230 10.32 -10.15 -29.77
N TYR A 231 10.47 -11.13 -28.89
CA TYR A 231 10.63 -12.54 -29.25
C TYR A 231 9.36 -13.31 -28.89
N SER A 232 8.94 -14.26 -29.73
CA SER A 232 7.75 -15.07 -29.46
C SER A 232 7.90 -15.78 -28.11
N TYR A 233 6.91 -15.62 -27.23
CA TYR A 233 6.94 -16.25 -25.92
C TYR A 233 6.86 -17.78 -26.03
N ASP A 234 6.06 -18.30 -26.96
CA ASP A 234 5.97 -19.74 -27.23
C ASP A 234 7.32 -20.33 -27.67
N LYS A 235 8.05 -19.65 -28.56
CA LYS A 235 9.41 -20.07 -28.96
C LYS A 235 10.37 -20.04 -27.77
N PHE A 236 10.32 -18.96 -26.98
CA PHE A 236 11.14 -18.85 -25.78
C PHE A 236 10.93 -20.03 -24.82
N LEU A 237 9.68 -20.40 -24.56
CA LEU A 237 9.34 -21.53 -23.68
C LEU A 237 9.83 -22.88 -24.23
N GLN A 238 9.76 -23.09 -25.54
CA GLN A 238 10.25 -24.31 -26.19
C GLN A 238 11.77 -24.44 -26.15
N GLU A 239 12.48 -23.32 -26.22
CA GLU A 239 13.95 -23.28 -26.22
C GLU A 239 14.56 -23.20 -24.83
N TYR A 240 13.78 -22.86 -23.79
CA TYR A 240 14.30 -22.62 -22.45
C TYR A 240 14.94 -23.89 -21.84
N PRO A 241 16.19 -23.80 -21.31
CA PRO A 241 16.83 -24.93 -20.64
C PRO A 241 16.01 -25.41 -19.43
N GLY A 242 15.74 -26.71 -19.37
CA GLY A 242 14.86 -27.28 -18.33
C GLY A 242 13.37 -27.28 -18.70
N GLY A 243 13.03 -26.75 -19.87
CA GLY A 243 11.67 -26.71 -20.41
C GLY A 243 10.80 -25.63 -19.79
N GLU A 244 9.53 -25.66 -20.17
CA GLU A 244 8.55 -24.63 -19.86
C GLU A 244 8.35 -24.40 -18.34
N GLY A 245 8.32 -25.47 -17.54
CA GLY A 245 8.16 -25.35 -16.09
C GLY A 245 9.30 -24.58 -15.42
N ALA A 246 10.55 -24.81 -15.86
CA ALA A 246 11.71 -24.09 -15.38
C ALA A 246 11.69 -22.61 -15.83
N ALA A 247 11.15 -22.33 -17.01
CA ALA A 247 10.97 -20.96 -17.49
C ALA A 247 9.93 -20.20 -16.65
N GLU A 248 8.77 -20.81 -16.35
CA GLU A 248 7.73 -20.21 -15.51
C GLU A 248 8.23 -19.93 -14.09
N GLU A 249 8.96 -20.88 -13.49
CA GLU A 249 9.53 -20.70 -12.14
C GLU A 249 10.54 -19.55 -12.11
N TRP A 250 11.42 -19.46 -13.10
CA TRP A 250 12.36 -18.35 -13.23
C TRP A 250 11.64 -17.01 -13.46
N LEU A 251 10.67 -16.95 -14.38
CA LEU A 251 9.92 -15.71 -14.64
C LEU A 251 9.10 -15.27 -13.42
N ALA A 252 8.57 -16.22 -12.64
CA ALA A 252 7.87 -15.92 -11.40
C ALA A 252 8.82 -15.35 -10.34
N SER A 253 10.05 -15.86 -10.22
CA SER A 253 11.04 -15.32 -9.28
C SER A 253 11.47 -13.89 -9.65
N LYS A 254 11.48 -13.53 -10.94
CA LYS A 254 11.72 -12.13 -11.36
C LYS A 254 10.64 -11.16 -10.86
N LEU A 255 9.42 -11.63 -10.64
CA LEU A 255 8.31 -10.82 -10.12
C LEU A 255 8.25 -10.75 -8.59
N LEU A 256 9.05 -11.54 -7.87
CA LEU A 256 9.09 -11.52 -6.41
C LEU A 256 10.35 -10.82 -5.90
N PHE A 257 10.26 -10.13 -4.78
CA PHE A 257 11.43 -9.71 -4.03
C PHE A 257 12.05 -10.90 -3.28
N THR A 258 13.37 -10.96 -3.27
CA THR A 258 14.14 -11.92 -2.47
C THR A 258 14.67 -11.28 -1.19
N GLU A 259 15.03 -12.09 -0.19
CA GLU A 259 15.60 -11.59 1.06
C GLU A 259 16.90 -10.79 0.82
N GLU A 260 17.77 -11.25 -0.08
CA GLU A 260 19.02 -10.56 -0.41
C GLU A 260 18.77 -9.19 -1.07
N GLU A 261 17.75 -9.08 -1.93
CA GLU A 261 17.39 -7.81 -2.55
C GLU A 261 16.80 -6.79 -1.57
N VAL A 262 16.15 -7.24 -0.50
CA VAL A 262 15.50 -6.36 0.48
C VAL A 262 16.40 -6.06 1.66
N TYR A 263 17.17 -7.02 2.17
CA TYR A 263 17.94 -6.83 3.41
C TYR A 263 19.45 -6.89 3.22
N GLY A 264 19.93 -7.00 1.96
CA GLY A 264 21.35 -6.98 1.63
C GLY A 264 22.04 -5.68 2.04
N ILE A 265 23.32 -5.77 2.43
CA ILE A 265 24.09 -4.65 2.99
C ILE A 265 24.27 -3.45 2.05
N SER A 266 24.14 -3.67 0.73
CA SER A 266 24.26 -2.63 -0.29
C SER A 266 22.91 -2.01 -0.69
N GLN A 267 21.83 -2.43 -0.02
CA GLN A 267 20.49 -2.07 -0.41
C GLN A 267 20.13 -0.64 0.03
N THR A 268 19.37 0.07 -0.80
CA THR A 268 18.93 1.46 -0.57
C THR A 268 17.49 1.66 -1.07
N THR A 269 16.81 2.70 -0.59
CA THR A 269 15.48 3.09 -1.08
C THR A 269 15.48 3.33 -2.59
N ALA A 270 16.51 3.96 -3.16
CA ALA A 270 16.60 4.15 -4.60
C ALA A 270 16.72 2.82 -5.38
N ASN A 271 17.55 1.90 -4.91
CA ASN A 271 17.76 0.60 -5.56
C ASN A 271 16.50 -0.26 -5.51
N ILE A 272 15.76 -0.26 -4.39
CA ILE A 272 14.55 -1.08 -4.28
C ILE A 272 13.45 -0.55 -5.20
N TRP A 273 13.29 0.77 -5.29
CA TRP A 273 12.33 1.39 -6.20
C TRP A 273 12.66 1.15 -7.67
N LEU A 274 13.95 1.09 -8.02
CA LEU A 274 14.37 0.69 -9.38
C LEU A 274 13.88 -0.73 -9.70
N ARG A 275 14.11 -1.70 -8.80
CA ARG A 275 13.64 -3.08 -8.95
C ARG A 275 12.10 -3.20 -8.93
N PHE A 276 11.43 -2.43 -8.09
CA PHE A 276 9.97 -2.35 -8.08
C PHE A 276 9.43 -1.88 -9.45
N GLY A 277 10.07 -0.86 -10.03
CA GLY A 277 9.74 -0.33 -11.34
C GLY A 277 9.92 -1.33 -12.49
N THR A 278 11.00 -2.12 -12.49
CA THR A 278 11.22 -3.17 -13.51
C THR A 278 10.13 -4.25 -13.43
N ARG A 279 9.80 -4.72 -12.22
CA ARG A 279 8.73 -5.70 -11.98
C ARG A 279 7.35 -5.20 -12.40
N THR A 280 7.04 -3.95 -12.09
CA THR A 280 5.77 -3.31 -12.50
C THR A 280 5.64 -3.24 -14.02
N ARG A 281 6.73 -2.95 -14.75
CA ARG A 281 6.73 -2.96 -16.22
C ARG A 281 6.50 -4.37 -16.79
N MET A 282 7.15 -5.38 -16.22
CA MET A 282 6.94 -6.78 -16.59
C MET A 282 5.47 -7.20 -16.40
N LEU A 283 4.92 -6.94 -15.22
CA LEU A 283 3.56 -7.34 -14.85
C LEU A 283 2.50 -6.65 -15.71
N LYS A 284 2.70 -5.36 -16.03
CA LYS A 284 1.82 -4.60 -16.92
C LYS A 284 1.69 -5.25 -18.30
N GLY A 285 2.78 -5.78 -18.84
CA GLY A 285 2.80 -6.49 -20.12
C GLY A 285 1.96 -7.76 -20.12
N LEU A 286 2.11 -8.57 -19.08
CA LEU A 286 1.35 -9.81 -18.88
C LEU A 286 -0.14 -9.55 -18.66
N PHE A 287 -0.47 -8.45 -17.99
CA PHE A 287 -1.85 -8.03 -17.70
C PHE A 287 -2.55 -7.38 -18.91
N GLY A 288 -1.79 -6.97 -19.93
CA GLY A 288 -2.22 -6.06 -21.01
C GLY A 288 -3.15 -6.64 -22.08
N HIS A 289 -3.90 -7.71 -21.81
CA HIS A 289 -4.83 -8.30 -22.78
C HIS A 289 -6.14 -8.82 -22.18
N GLU A 290 -7.21 -8.78 -22.99
CA GLU A 290 -8.59 -8.98 -22.55
C GLU A 290 -8.80 -10.31 -21.82
N THR A 291 -8.26 -11.40 -22.34
CA THR A 291 -8.42 -12.74 -21.74
C THR A 291 -7.80 -12.84 -20.35
N ALA A 292 -6.58 -12.32 -20.16
CA ALA A 292 -5.97 -12.23 -18.84
C ALA A 292 -6.73 -11.29 -17.93
N PHE A 293 -7.14 -10.11 -18.43
CA PHE A 293 -7.83 -9.11 -17.63
C PHE A 293 -9.17 -9.63 -17.07
N ARG A 294 -9.99 -10.28 -17.90
CA ARG A 294 -11.25 -10.91 -17.46
C ARG A 294 -11.00 -11.98 -16.39
N ALA A 295 -10.13 -12.94 -16.70
CA ALA A 295 -9.82 -14.03 -15.77
C ALA A 295 -9.21 -13.53 -14.46
N TYR A 296 -8.33 -12.53 -14.53
CA TYR A 296 -7.71 -11.92 -13.36
C TYR A 296 -8.73 -11.18 -12.51
N THR A 297 -9.68 -10.45 -13.13
CA THR A 297 -10.72 -9.73 -12.40
C THR A 297 -11.55 -10.70 -11.55
N ASP A 298 -11.99 -11.80 -12.16
CA ASP A 298 -12.75 -12.84 -11.46
C ASP A 298 -11.91 -13.48 -10.34
N ALA A 299 -10.66 -13.88 -10.65
CA ALA A 299 -9.77 -14.51 -9.68
C ALA A 299 -9.42 -13.58 -8.51
N CYS A 300 -9.26 -12.28 -8.75
CA CYS A 300 -8.99 -11.27 -7.72
C CYS A 300 -10.16 -11.13 -6.75
N ILE A 301 -11.41 -11.12 -7.27
CA ILE A 301 -12.61 -11.13 -6.43
C ILE A 301 -12.67 -12.41 -5.58
N GLN A 302 -12.39 -13.58 -6.17
CA GLN A 302 -12.36 -14.84 -5.42
C GLN A 302 -11.23 -14.86 -4.37
N ASP A 303 -10.10 -14.23 -4.66
CA ASP A 303 -8.98 -14.09 -3.73
C ASP A 303 -9.38 -13.28 -2.50
N PHE A 304 -10.04 -12.13 -2.72
CA PHE A 304 -10.56 -11.29 -1.65
C PHE A 304 -11.57 -12.03 -0.78
N ILE A 305 -12.51 -12.76 -1.39
CA ILE A 305 -13.48 -13.57 -0.64
C ILE A 305 -12.77 -14.64 0.18
N ARG A 306 -11.79 -15.34 -0.41
CA ARG A 306 -11.01 -16.39 0.27
C ARG A 306 -10.20 -15.84 1.45
N ASP A 307 -9.67 -14.63 1.33
CA ASP A 307 -8.96 -13.92 2.41
C ASP A 307 -9.95 -13.19 3.37
N ASN A 308 -11.24 -13.53 3.35
CA ASN A 308 -12.30 -12.96 4.19
C ASN A 308 -12.36 -11.41 4.18
N ILE A 309 -12.20 -10.84 2.98
CA ILE A 309 -12.37 -9.42 2.69
C ILE A 309 -13.81 -9.20 2.21
N GLN A 310 -14.55 -8.36 2.92
CA GLN A 310 -15.96 -8.13 2.66
C GLN A 310 -16.19 -7.14 1.50
N TYR A 311 -15.29 -6.17 1.33
CA TYR A 311 -15.40 -5.10 0.33
C TYR A 311 -14.01 -4.64 -0.12
N ALA A 312 -13.85 -4.24 -1.39
CA ALA A 312 -12.56 -3.77 -1.90
C ALA A 312 -12.64 -2.50 -2.75
N GLU A 313 -11.60 -1.67 -2.70
CA GLU A 313 -11.40 -0.53 -3.59
C GLU A 313 -10.07 -0.67 -4.31
N ILE A 314 -10.12 -0.89 -5.63
CA ILE A 314 -8.94 -1.20 -6.44
C ILE A 314 -8.43 0.03 -7.20
N ARG A 315 -7.11 0.09 -7.44
CA ARG A 315 -6.42 1.11 -8.24
C ARG A 315 -5.92 0.56 -9.58
N PRO A 316 -6.77 0.46 -10.61
CA PRO A 316 -6.30 0.23 -11.98
C PRO A 316 -5.73 1.52 -12.58
N ASN A 317 -4.58 1.41 -13.25
CA ASN A 317 -3.92 2.55 -13.91
C ASN A 317 -4.49 2.80 -15.32
N PHE A 318 -5.46 3.71 -15.43
CA PHE A 318 -6.21 3.95 -16.68
C PHE A 318 -5.39 4.55 -17.83
N PRO A 319 -4.66 5.67 -17.66
CA PRO A 319 -4.02 6.37 -18.77
C PRO A 319 -2.87 5.62 -19.44
N SER A 320 -2.52 4.45 -18.91
CA SER A 320 -1.39 3.66 -19.37
C SER A 320 -1.77 2.22 -19.75
N ASN A 321 -3.02 1.80 -19.55
CA ASN A 321 -3.50 0.47 -19.90
C ASN A 321 -4.13 0.49 -21.30
N SER A 322 -3.38 0.00 -22.29
CA SER A 322 -3.92 -0.35 -23.61
C SER A 322 -4.21 -1.85 -23.60
N LEU A 323 -5.45 -2.22 -23.32
CA LEU A 323 -5.86 -3.61 -23.24
C LEU A 323 -6.09 -4.17 -24.64
N VAL A 324 -5.25 -5.10 -25.10
CA VAL A 324 -5.41 -5.73 -26.43
C VAL A 324 -6.62 -6.67 -26.40
N LYS A 325 -7.47 -6.61 -27.43
CA LYS A 325 -8.63 -7.51 -27.58
C LYS A 325 -8.20 -8.97 -27.68
N ALA A 326 -9.07 -9.89 -27.29
CA ALA A 326 -8.78 -11.33 -27.36
C ALA A 326 -8.42 -11.83 -28.77
N ASP A 327 -9.00 -11.22 -29.80
CA ASP A 327 -8.74 -11.53 -31.22
C ASP A 327 -7.56 -10.77 -31.82
N ALA A 328 -6.83 -9.98 -31.01
CA ALA A 328 -5.70 -9.15 -31.41
C ALA A 328 -6.03 -8.12 -32.54
N THR A 329 -7.29 -7.75 -32.74
CA THR A 329 -7.70 -6.79 -33.80
C THR A 329 -7.66 -5.32 -33.36
N GLY A 330 -7.33 -5.04 -32.10
CA GLY A 330 -7.26 -3.67 -31.60
C GLY A 330 -7.26 -3.61 -30.08
N PHE A 331 -7.68 -2.46 -29.54
CA PHE A 331 -7.65 -2.17 -28.11
C PHE A 331 -9.06 -1.99 -27.53
N ILE A 332 -9.18 -2.26 -26.23
CA ILE A 332 -10.35 -1.96 -25.40
C ILE A 332 -10.08 -0.63 -24.68
N SER A 333 -11.08 0.26 -24.70
CA SER A 333 -11.00 1.56 -24.02
C SER A 333 -11.13 1.42 -22.50
N ASN A 334 -10.81 2.48 -21.76
CA ASN A 334 -11.02 2.55 -20.30
C ASN A 334 -12.47 2.28 -19.90
N SER A 335 -13.45 2.74 -20.70
CA SER A 335 -14.85 2.39 -20.50
C SER A 335 -15.13 0.91 -20.69
N GLY A 336 -14.47 0.22 -21.62
CA GLY A 336 -14.62 -1.22 -21.81
C GLY A 336 -13.98 -2.00 -20.67
N LEU A 337 -12.87 -1.51 -20.12
CA LEU A 337 -12.20 -2.07 -18.95
C LEU A 337 -13.12 -2.00 -17.71
N LEU A 338 -13.77 -0.85 -17.48
CA LEU A 338 -14.81 -0.73 -16.43
C LEU A 338 -16.01 -1.62 -16.67
N GLN A 339 -16.43 -1.80 -17.93
CA GLN A 339 -17.52 -2.71 -18.28
C GLN A 339 -17.19 -4.16 -17.87
N ILE A 340 -15.96 -4.62 -18.11
CA ILE A 340 -15.50 -5.94 -17.68
C ILE A 340 -15.55 -6.07 -16.15
N ILE A 341 -15.07 -5.06 -15.41
CA ILE A 341 -15.12 -5.07 -13.95
C ILE A 341 -16.57 -5.09 -13.45
N ALA A 342 -17.45 -4.29 -14.06
CA ALA A 342 -18.88 -4.25 -13.70
C ALA A 342 -19.56 -5.61 -13.93
N GLU A 343 -19.25 -6.28 -15.05
CA GLU A 343 -19.73 -7.64 -15.35
C GLU A 343 -19.27 -8.66 -14.30
N ALA A 344 -18.00 -8.64 -13.92
CA ALA A 344 -17.45 -9.53 -12.89
C ALA A 344 -18.10 -9.30 -11.52
N VAL A 345 -18.28 -8.03 -11.11
CA VAL A 345 -18.97 -7.69 -9.85
C VAL A 345 -20.44 -8.12 -9.89
N ALA A 346 -21.13 -7.95 -11.02
CA ALA A 346 -22.52 -8.40 -11.17
C ALA A 346 -22.63 -9.94 -11.13
N ALA A 347 -21.70 -10.64 -11.78
CA ALA A 347 -21.63 -12.11 -11.76
C ALA A 347 -21.34 -12.64 -10.35
N GLN A 348 -20.42 -12.01 -9.62
CA GLN A 348 -20.16 -12.33 -8.21
C GLN A 348 -21.45 -12.16 -7.39
N ARG A 349 -22.14 -11.02 -7.49
CA ARG A 349 -23.39 -10.79 -6.74
C ARG A 349 -24.45 -11.84 -7.03
N ALA A 350 -24.54 -12.30 -8.28
CA ALA A 350 -25.46 -13.37 -8.69
C ALA A 350 -25.07 -14.76 -8.16
N SER A 351 -23.81 -14.99 -7.78
CA SER A 351 -23.34 -16.28 -7.23
C SER A 351 -23.90 -16.61 -5.84
N GLY A 352 -24.39 -15.60 -5.10
CA GLY A 352 -24.87 -15.74 -3.73
C GLY A 352 -23.78 -15.89 -2.67
N VAL A 353 -22.50 -15.90 -3.06
CA VAL A 353 -21.37 -15.88 -2.12
C VAL A 353 -21.30 -14.50 -1.45
N PRO A 354 -21.22 -14.41 -0.11
CA PRO A 354 -21.15 -13.12 0.59
C PRO A 354 -19.93 -12.28 0.18
N PHE A 355 -20.18 -11.14 -0.45
CA PHE A 355 -19.21 -10.11 -0.78
C PHE A 355 -20.00 -8.82 -1.04
N THR A 356 -19.73 -7.75 -0.29
CA THR A 356 -20.44 -6.47 -0.46
C THR A 356 -20.16 -5.87 -1.84
N GLY A 357 -18.96 -6.09 -2.37
CA GLY A 357 -18.60 -5.76 -3.74
C GLY A 357 -17.24 -5.11 -3.85
N LEU A 358 -17.00 -4.52 -5.01
CA LEU A 358 -15.75 -3.88 -5.37
C LEU A 358 -16.05 -2.55 -6.07
N LYS A 359 -15.29 -1.51 -5.74
CA LYS A 359 -15.31 -0.23 -6.44
C LYS A 359 -13.92 0.13 -6.99
N VAL A 360 -13.90 1.10 -7.90
CA VAL A 360 -12.72 1.48 -8.66
C VAL A 360 -12.34 2.91 -8.35
N ILE A 361 -11.08 3.11 -8.00
CA ILE A 361 -10.45 4.43 -7.87
C ILE A 361 -9.74 4.70 -9.18
N TYR A 362 -10.08 5.82 -9.82
CA TYR A 362 -9.43 6.22 -11.05
C TYR A 362 -8.01 6.70 -10.75
N CYS A 363 -7.00 6.02 -11.30
CA CYS A 363 -5.60 6.36 -11.03
C CYS A 363 -4.88 6.86 -12.28
N CYS A 364 -4.09 7.92 -12.10
CA CYS A 364 -3.20 8.48 -13.11
C CYS A 364 -1.76 8.55 -12.57
N PRO A 365 -0.72 8.23 -13.36
CA PRO A 365 0.65 8.39 -12.89
C PRO A 365 0.99 9.84 -12.59
N ARG A 366 1.54 10.11 -11.41
CA ARG A 366 1.91 11.45 -10.97
C ARG A 366 3.08 12.08 -11.73
N SER A 367 3.83 11.28 -12.50
CA SER A 367 4.92 11.74 -13.37
C SER A 367 4.43 12.28 -14.71
N PHE A 368 3.13 12.25 -14.97
CA PHE A 368 2.55 12.79 -16.20
C PHE A 368 2.55 14.31 -16.21
N SER A 369 2.61 14.90 -17.41
CA SER A 369 2.48 16.34 -17.57
C SER A 369 1.09 16.82 -17.11
N LYS A 370 0.98 18.11 -16.79
CA LYS A 370 -0.27 18.75 -16.36
C LYS A 370 -1.41 18.49 -17.34
N GLU A 371 -1.14 18.53 -18.64
CA GLU A 371 -2.13 18.31 -19.69
C GLU A 371 -2.67 16.88 -19.66
N ARG A 372 -1.80 15.89 -19.43
CA ARG A 372 -2.19 14.48 -19.32
C ARG A 372 -2.95 14.20 -18.04
N VAL A 373 -2.56 14.83 -16.92
CA VAL A 373 -3.32 14.75 -15.66
C VAL A 373 -4.70 15.39 -15.84
N ALA A 374 -4.78 16.58 -16.43
CA ALA A 374 -6.04 17.27 -16.73
C ALA A 374 -6.96 16.42 -17.62
N ALA A 375 -6.44 15.81 -18.68
CA ALA A 375 -7.21 14.90 -19.53
C ALA A 375 -7.76 13.71 -18.73
N SER A 376 -6.97 13.15 -17.81
CA SER A 376 -7.40 12.02 -16.98
C SER A 376 -8.45 12.40 -15.94
N LEU A 377 -8.44 13.64 -15.44
CA LEU A 377 -9.48 14.19 -14.56
C LEU A 377 -10.81 14.35 -15.31
N VAL A 378 -10.77 14.80 -16.56
CA VAL A 378 -11.95 14.88 -17.45
C VAL A 378 -12.52 13.49 -17.72
N GLU A 379 -11.67 12.53 -18.12
CA GLU A 379 -12.11 11.16 -18.38
C GLU A 379 -12.72 10.51 -17.12
N CYS A 380 -12.15 10.78 -15.93
CA CYS A 380 -12.71 10.29 -14.66
C CYS A 380 -14.16 10.78 -14.44
N ILE A 381 -14.47 12.05 -14.74
CA ILE A 381 -15.83 12.60 -14.66
C ILE A 381 -16.77 11.89 -15.64
N GLU A 382 -16.33 11.71 -16.89
CA GLU A 382 -17.12 11.04 -17.92
C GLU A 382 -17.42 9.59 -17.54
N LEU A 383 -16.43 8.86 -17.03
CA LEU A 383 -16.58 7.47 -16.59
C LEU A 383 -17.40 7.37 -15.30
N LYS A 384 -17.31 8.33 -14.37
CA LYS A 384 -18.20 8.39 -13.20
C LYS A 384 -19.66 8.54 -13.61
N LYS A 385 -19.96 9.39 -14.60
CA LYS A 385 -21.33 9.56 -15.12
C LYS A 385 -21.86 8.26 -15.75
N LYS A 386 -21.00 7.51 -16.43
CA LYS A 386 -21.36 6.24 -17.08
C LYS A 386 -21.46 5.06 -16.11
N PHE A 387 -20.60 5.03 -15.08
CA PHE A 387 -20.51 3.97 -14.08
C PHE A 387 -20.62 4.55 -12.66
N PRO A 388 -21.77 5.14 -12.29
CA PRO A 388 -21.94 5.91 -11.06
C PRO A 388 -21.68 5.10 -9.79
N ASP A 389 -21.98 3.81 -9.81
CA ASP A 389 -21.84 2.92 -8.65
C ASP A 389 -20.45 2.28 -8.54
N LEU A 390 -19.64 2.35 -9.62
CA LEU A 390 -18.33 1.68 -9.70
C LEU A 390 -17.16 2.64 -9.48
N ILE A 391 -17.12 3.80 -10.14
CA ILE A 391 -16.06 4.81 -9.90
C ILE A 391 -16.32 5.50 -8.56
N CYS A 392 -15.37 5.43 -7.64
CA CYS A 392 -15.56 5.89 -6.26
C CYS A 392 -14.51 6.89 -5.76
N GLY A 393 -13.55 7.27 -6.59
CA GLY A 393 -12.52 8.24 -6.22
C GLY A 393 -11.50 8.47 -7.32
N TYR A 394 -10.57 9.39 -7.04
CA TYR A 394 -9.44 9.71 -7.91
C TYR A 394 -8.13 9.73 -7.11
N ASP A 395 -7.05 9.22 -7.73
CA ASP A 395 -5.73 9.11 -7.13
C ASP A 395 -4.59 9.37 -8.14
N LEU A 396 -3.44 9.77 -7.62
CA LEU A 396 -2.18 9.95 -8.34
C LEU A 396 -1.15 8.95 -7.82
N VAL A 397 -0.69 8.04 -8.69
CA VAL A 397 0.14 6.88 -8.31
C VAL A 397 1.56 6.96 -8.87
N GLY A 398 2.45 6.11 -8.36
CA GLY A 398 3.86 6.00 -8.74
C GLY A 398 4.78 6.69 -7.73
N GLY A 399 6.09 6.41 -7.84
CA GLY A 399 7.10 6.87 -6.88
C GLY A 399 6.97 8.36 -6.56
N GLU A 400 6.83 8.67 -5.28
CA GLU A 400 6.48 10.00 -4.79
C GLU A 400 7.56 11.04 -5.07
N GLU A 401 8.80 10.67 -4.75
CA GLU A 401 10.00 11.50 -4.86
C GLU A 401 10.39 11.84 -6.31
N PRO A 402 10.45 10.89 -7.28
CA PRO A 402 10.75 11.23 -8.68
C PRO A 402 9.57 11.87 -9.44
N GLY A 403 8.38 11.95 -8.85
CA GLY A 403 7.16 12.46 -9.46
C GLY A 403 6.91 13.95 -9.20
N PHE A 404 5.82 14.49 -9.76
CA PHE A 404 5.41 15.86 -9.40
C PHE A 404 4.74 15.88 -8.02
N PRO A 405 5.06 16.86 -7.15
CA PRO A 405 4.35 17.05 -5.89
C PRO A 405 2.90 17.50 -6.16
N LEU A 406 2.00 17.25 -5.20
CA LEU A 406 0.58 17.61 -5.32
C LEU A 406 0.38 19.11 -5.52
N HIS A 407 1.18 19.95 -4.85
CA HIS A 407 1.16 21.40 -5.07
C HIS A 407 1.32 21.80 -6.55
N HIS A 408 2.16 21.08 -7.30
CA HIS A 408 2.39 21.35 -8.72
C HIS A 408 1.11 21.18 -9.55
N LEU A 409 0.24 20.24 -9.15
CA LEU A 409 -1.02 19.89 -9.82
C LEU A 409 -2.25 20.53 -9.14
N ALA A 410 -2.05 21.40 -8.15
CA ALA A 410 -3.14 21.98 -7.38
C ALA A 410 -4.19 22.73 -8.23
N PRO A 411 -3.83 23.53 -9.27
CA PRO A 411 -4.83 24.18 -10.12
C PRO A 411 -5.77 23.17 -10.82
N GLU A 412 -5.21 22.11 -11.37
CA GLU A 412 -5.95 21.06 -12.09
C GLU A 412 -6.86 20.28 -11.12
N LEU A 413 -6.34 19.93 -9.93
CA LEU A 413 -7.08 19.20 -8.89
C LEU A 413 -8.22 20.05 -8.28
N LEU A 414 -8.00 21.35 -8.06
CA LEU A 414 -9.03 22.27 -7.57
C LEU A 414 -10.14 22.49 -8.61
N SER A 415 -9.78 22.63 -9.88
CA SER A 415 -10.73 22.74 -10.99
C SER A 415 -11.61 21.48 -11.11
N PHE A 416 -11.00 20.30 -11.00
CA PHE A 416 -11.72 19.03 -10.96
C PHE A 416 -12.71 18.96 -9.78
N ARG A 417 -12.28 19.33 -8.58
CA ARG A 417 -13.15 19.37 -7.39
C ARG A 417 -14.33 20.32 -7.59
N ALA A 418 -14.09 21.51 -8.14
CA ALA A 418 -15.15 22.47 -8.45
C ALA A 418 -16.15 21.92 -9.47
N THR A 419 -15.68 21.22 -10.50
CA THR A 419 -16.53 20.58 -11.51
C THR A 419 -17.37 19.46 -10.90
N CYS A 420 -16.76 18.59 -10.09
CA CYS A 420 -17.50 17.53 -9.39
C CYS A 420 -18.63 18.10 -8.52
N VAL A 421 -18.37 19.19 -7.79
CA VAL A 421 -19.40 19.88 -6.98
C VAL A 421 -20.50 20.47 -7.86
N ALA A 422 -20.14 21.17 -8.94
CA ALA A 422 -21.11 21.80 -9.85
C ALA A 422 -22.03 20.78 -10.53
N GLU A 423 -21.53 19.57 -10.79
CA GLU A 423 -22.28 18.49 -11.44
C GLU A 423 -22.91 17.50 -10.45
N GLY A 424 -22.74 17.69 -9.13
CA GLY A 424 -23.28 16.79 -8.11
C GLY A 424 -22.64 15.40 -8.09
N LEU A 425 -21.37 15.29 -8.50
CA LEU A 425 -20.63 14.03 -8.55
C LEU A 425 -19.80 13.83 -7.27
N ASP A 426 -20.01 12.71 -6.59
CA ASP A 426 -19.16 12.29 -5.47
C ASP A 426 -17.94 11.51 -5.98
N ILE A 427 -16.82 12.23 -6.12
CA ILE A 427 -15.50 11.65 -6.47
C ILE A 427 -14.45 12.19 -5.48
N PRO A 428 -14.28 11.59 -4.29
CA PRO A 428 -13.28 12.03 -3.33
C PRO A 428 -11.85 11.82 -3.83
N PHE A 429 -10.93 12.60 -3.28
CA PHE A 429 -9.49 12.36 -3.44
C PHE A 429 -9.04 11.30 -2.44
N LEU A 430 -8.29 10.32 -2.93
CA LEU A 430 -7.74 9.18 -2.19
C LEU A 430 -6.24 9.08 -2.48
N LEU A 431 -5.54 10.20 -2.23
CA LEU A 431 -4.23 10.48 -2.80
C LEU A 431 -3.11 9.77 -2.04
N HIS A 432 -2.18 9.16 -2.76
CA HIS A 432 -0.87 8.81 -2.19
C HIS A 432 -0.14 10.08 -1.73
N ALA A 433 0.26 10.11 -0.46
CA ALA A 433 1.07 11.20 0.08
C ALA A 433 1.86 10.78 1.33
N GLY A 434 3.10 11.25 1.41
CA GLY A 434 3.97 11.05 2.58
C GLY A 434 4.51 9.63 2.72
N GLU A 435 4.61 8.87 1.63
CA GLU A 435 5.34 7.61 1.51
C GLU A 435 6.85 7.89 1.39
N THR A 436 7.43 8.50 2.44
CA THR A 436 8.83 8.90 2.43
C THR A 436 9.47 8.90 3.83
N LEU A 437 10.79 8.71 3.85
CA LEU A 437 11.63 8.93 5.03
C LEU A 437 12.02 10.41 5.22
N ASP A 438 11.75 11.26 4.24
CA ASP A 438 12.09 12.68 4.31
C ASP A 438 11.29 13.42 5.38
N SER A 439 11.80 14.59 5.74
CA SER A 439 11.17 15.56 6.63
C SER A 439 11.64 16.95 6.26
N GLY A 440 10.72 17.79 5.80
CA GLY A 440 11.00 19.14 5.30
C GLY A 440 11.36 19.20 3.81
N SER A 441 11.13 18.13 3.05
CA SER A 441 11.27 18.10 1.59
C SER A 441 9.95 18.45 0.90
N SER A 442 9.97 18.59 -0.43
CA SER A 442 8.73 18.71 -1.20
C SER A 442 7.88 17.43 -1.19
N THR A 443 8.46 16.26 -0.92
CA THR A 443 7.76 14.97 -0.95
C THR A 443 6.81 14.84 0.24
N ASP A 444 7.31 15.00 1.47
CA ASP A 444 6.48 14.94 2.68
C ASP A 444 5.47 16.10 2.78
N THR A 445 5.72 17.24 2.11
CA THR A 445 4.71 18.31 2.01
C THR A 445 3.44 17.91 1.25
N ASN A 446 3.47 16.83 0.45
CA ASN A 446 2.26 16.27 -0.15
C ASN A 446 1.21 15.88 0.91
N LEU A 447 1.62 15.56 2.14
CA LEU A 447 0.68 15.34 3.25
C LEU A 447 -0.19 16.56 3.49
N LEU A 448 0.44 17.75 3.56
CA LEU A 448 -0.27 19.01 3.78
C LEU A 448 -1.18 19.32 2.59
N ASP A 449 -0.68 19.18 1.36
CA ASP A 449 -1.46 19.44 0.16
C ASP A 449 -2.67 18.51 0.06
N ALA A 450 -2.52 17.20 0.32
CA ALA A 450 -3.63 16.25 0.31
C ALA A 450 -4.72 16.65 1.33
N ILE A 451 -4.33 17.06 2.54
CA ILE A 451 -5.27 17.55 3.56
C ILE A 451 -5.98 18.83 3.10
N LEU A 452 -5.25 19.78 2.51
CA LEU A 452 -5.80 21.07 2.05
C LEU A 452 -6.70 20.92 0.82
N LEU A 453 -6.41 19.96 -0.06
CA LEU A 453 -7.24 19.58 -1.20
C LEU A 453 -8.53 18.84 -0.80
N GLY A 454 -8.70 18.53 0.50
CA GLY A 454 -9.88 17.85 1.01
C GLY A 454 -9.89 16.35 0.69
N ALA A 455 -8.73 15.70 0.73
CA ALA A 455 -8.65 14.24 0.61
C ALA A 455 -9.49 13.56 1.70
N LYS A 456 -10.24 12.53 1.29
CA LYS A 456 -11.04 11.69 2.20
C LYS A 456 -10.15 10.68 2.93
N ARG A 457 -9.17 10.13 2.21
CA ARG A 457 -8.14 9.24 2.72
C ARG A 457 -6.80 9.59 2.09
N ILE A 458 -5.72 9.24 2.78
CA ILE A 458 -4.34 9.42 2.32
C ILE A 458 -3.69 8.03 2.21
N GLY A 459 -3.18 7.71 1.02
CA GLY A 459 -2.36 6.53 0.78
C GLY A 459 -1.05 6.62 1.55
N HIS A 460 -0.73 5.60 2.35
CA HIS A 460 0.40 5.50 3.27
C HIS A 460 0.39 6.52 4.41
N GLY A 461 0.69 7.79 4.14
CA GLY A 461 0.86 8.79 5.20
C GLY A 461 2.02 8.49 6.16
N PHE A 462 3.04 7.75 5.71
CA PHE A 462 4.11 7.21 6.56
C PHE A 462 4.88 8.30 7.32
N ALA A 463 5.14 9.44 6.69
CA ALA A 463 5.86 10.56 7.28
C ALA A 463 5.00 11.40 8.27
N LEU A 464 3.68 11.18 8.37
CA LEU A 464 2.78 12.03 9.16
C LEU A 464 3.18 12.23 10.63
N PRO A 465 3.74 11.25 11.36
CA PRO A 465 4.20 11.45 12.74
C PRO A 465 5.26 12.57 12.90
N LYS A 466 5.97 12.92 11.83
CA LYS A 466 6.96 14.02 11.82
C LYS A 466 6.29 15.41 11.73
N HIS A 467 4.98 15.46 11.46
CA HIS A 467 4.22 16.69 11.21
C HIS A 467 3.07 16.86 12.21
N PRO A 468 3.33 17.28 13.46
CA PRO A 468 2.31 17.31 14.51
C PRO A 468 1.10 18.20 14.18
N LYS A 469 1.28 19.30 13.44
CA LYS A 469 0.16 20.14 13.00
C LYS A 469 -0.70 19.44 11.93
N ALA A 470 -0.06 18.77 10.97
CA ALA A 470 -0.78 18.01 9.94
C ALA A 470 -1.51 16.81 10.55
N MET A 471 -0.87 16.09 11.48
CA MET A 471 -1.48 14.97 12.21
C MET A 471 -2.75 15.39 12.97
N ARG A 472 -2.73 16.55 13.64
CA ARG A 472 -3.94 17.12 14.26
C ARG A 472 -5.01 17.43 13.23
N MET A 473 -4.66 18.01 12.08
CA MET A 473 -5.62 18.32 11.01
C MET A 473 -6.25 17.05 10.42
N VAL A 474 -5.48 15.98 10.24
CA VAL A 474 -5.97 14.65 9.79
C VAL A 474 -7.03 14.13 10.76
N LYS A 475 -6.73 14.16 12.06
CA LYS A 475 -7.67 13.74 13.12
C LYS A 475 -8.92 14.61 13.17
N GLU A 476 -8.76 15.94 13.23
CA GLU A 476 -9.86 16.91 13.28
C GLU A 476 -10.80 16.82 12.07
N ARG A 477 -10.28 16.47 10.89
CA ARG A 477 -11.05 16.33 9.64
C ARG A 477 -11.57 14.92 9.39
N GLY A 478 -11.25 13.95 10.25
CA GLY A 478 -11.65 12.56 10.07
C GLY A 478 -11.06 11.92 8.81
N ILE A 479 -9.83 12.29 8.43
CA ILE A 479 -9.12 11.69 7.28
C ILE A 479 -8.45 10.40 7.76
N ALA A 480 -8.66 9.30 7.04
CA ALA A 480 -7.99 8.04 7.35
C ALA A 480 -6.70 7.86 6.55
N LEU A 481 -5.72 7.19 7.16
CA LEU A 481 -4.53 6.71 6.48
C LEU A 481 -4.71 5.26 6.00
N GLU A 482 -4.24 4.97 4.79
CA GLU A 482 -4.21 3.63 4.22
C GLU A 482 -2.81 3.04 4.42
N ILE A 483 -2.65 2.26 5.48
CA ILE A 483 -1.36 1.74 5.93
C ILE A 483 -1.07 0.41 5.23
N CYS A 484 0.14 0.27 4.70
CA CYS A 484 0.59 -0.89 3.92
C CYS A 484 1.91 -1.45 4.51
N PRO A 485 1.86 -2.15 5.66
CA PRO A 485 3.04 -2.44 6.46
C PRO A 485 4.13 -3.22 5.71
N ILE A 486 3.77 -4.25 4.95
CA ILE A 486 4.75 -5.05 4.21
C ILE A 486 5.37 -4.23 3.08
N SER A 487 4.57 -3.42 2.39
CA SER A 487 5.07 -2.49 1.37
C SER A 487 6.09 -1.51 1.96
N ASN A 488 5.76 -0.92 3.12
CA ASN A 488 6.65 0.03 3.79
C ASN A 488 7.95 -0.61 4.30
N GLU A 489 7.92 -1.88 4.72
CA GLU A 489 9.15 -2.62 5.04
C GLU A 489 9.97 -2.94 3.79
N VAL A 490 9.36 -3.59 2.79
CA VAL A 490 10.06 -4.00 1.56
C VAL A 490 10.63 -2.80 0.82
N LEU A 491 9.95 -1.65 0.82
CA LEU A 491 10.39 -0.42 0.18
C LEU A 491 11.30 0.45 1.07
N HIS A 492 11.79 -0.08 2.19
CA HIS A 492 12.77 0.56 3.08
C HIS A 492 12.31 1.86 3.74
N LEU A 493 11.01 2.01 4.03
CA LEU A 493 10.54 3.06 4.92
C LEU A 493 10.69 2.66 6.39
N THR A 494 10.77 1.36 6.67
CA THR A 494 11.11 0.83 7.99
C THR A 494 11.92 -0.45 7.85
N PRO A 495 12.90 -0.73 8.74
CA PRO A 495 13.68 -1.96 8.65
C PRO A 495 12.89 -3.21 9.07
N SER A 496 11.81 -3.03 9.82
CA SER A 496 10.96 -4.12 10.32
C SER A 496 9.64 -3.55 10.82
N ILE A 497 8.62 -4.40 10.94
CA ILE A 497 7.31 -4.00 11.47
C ILE A 497 7.36 -3.34 12.86
N ARG A 498 8.33 -3.69 13.72
CA ARG A 498 8.51 -3.04 15.05
C ARG A 498 8.88 -1.56 14.97
N GLY A 499 9.56 -1.16 13.89
CA GLY A 499 9.92 0.22 13.61
C GLY A 499 8.87 0.97 12.79
N HIS A 500 7.70 0.38 12.54
CA HIS A 500 6.70 0.98 11.67
C HIS A 500 6.06 2.23 12.32
N ALA A 501 5.60 3.18 11.51
CA ALA A 501 4.94 4.41 11.97
C ALA A 501 3.55 4.20 12.61
N LEU A 502 2.97 3.00 12.46
CA LEU A 502 1.57 2.71 12.81
C LEU A 502 1.28 2.87 14.30
N PRO A 503 2.09 2.34 15.24
CA PRO A 503 1.81 2.49 16.67
C PRO A 503 1.73 3.95 17.12
N VAL A 504 2.57 4.83 16.57
CA VAL A 504 2.55 6.26 16.90
C VAL A 504 1.26 6.93 16.39
N LEU A 505 0.81 6.56 15.18
CA LEU A 505 -0.45 7.06 14.61
C LEU A 505 -1.65 6.63 15.45
N LEU A 506 -1.71 5.35 15.83
CA LEU A 506 -2.78 4.79 16.66
C LEU A 506 -2.80 5.38 18.07
N ALA A 507 -1.62 5.59 18.69
CA ALA A 507 -1.51 6.25 19.99
C ALA A 507 -2.02 7.70 19.97
N ASN A 508 -2.01 8.36 18.80
CA ASN A 508 -2.57 9.70 18.61
C ASN A 508 -4.04 9.69 18.16
N ASN A 509 -4.66 8.50 18.09
CA ASN A 509 -6.02 8.26 17.61
C ASN A 509 -6.24 8.81 16.19
N VAL A 510 -5.25 8.60 15.32
CA VAL A 510 -5.37 8.82 13.87
C VAL A 510 -5.99 7.55 13.26
N HIS A 511 -7.08 7.72 12.53
CA HIS A 511 -7.77 6.57 11.91
C HIS A 511 -6.88 5.94 10.84
N CYS A 512 -6.65 4.65 10.95
CA CYS A 512 -5.82 3.88 10.03
C CYS A 512 -6.61 2.69 9.48
N THR A 513 -6.34 2.31 8.24
CA THR A 513 -6.84 1.08 7.62
C THR A 513 -5.65 0.25 7.18
N ILE A 514 -5.75 -1.08 7.25
CA ILE A 514 -4.65 -1.99 6.90
C ILE A 514 -4.89 -2.55 5.51
N ASN A 515 -3.82 -2.60 4.71
CA ASN A 515 -3.89 -2.91 3.30
C ASN A 515 -2.61 -3.61 2.82
N SER A 516 -2.68 -4.37 1.73
CA SER A 516 -1.53 -5.11 1.18
C SER A 516 -0.84 -4.44 -0.01
N ASP A 517 -1.40 -3.37 -0.56
CA ASP A 517 -0.79 -2.59 -1.65
C ASP A 517 -0.50 -3.42 -2.93
N ASN A 518 0.70 -3.98 -3.06
CA ASN A 518 1.17 -4.76 -4.20
C ASN A 518 1.54 -6.21 -3.80
N GLY A 519 0.58 -6.96 -3.24
CA GLY A 519 0.78 -8.31 -2.70
C GLY A 519 1.51 -9.30 -3.62
N THR A 520 1.37 -9.17 -4.95
CA THR A 520 2.11 -9.99 -5.93
C THR A 520 3.62 -9.91 -5.75
N PHE A 521 4.18 -8.71 -5.59
CA PHE A 521 5.64 -8.53 -5.55
C PHE A 521 6.23 -8.99 -4.23
N TYR A 522 5.45 -8.88 -3.16
CA TYR A 522 5.86 -9.23 -1.81
C TYR A 522 5.60 -10.70 -1.49
N GLY A 523 4.81 -11.40 -2.30
CA GLY A 523 4.35 -12.75 -1.97
C GLY A 523 3.41 -12.76 -0.77
N SER A 524 2.59 -11.71 -0.62
CA SER A 524 1.74 -11.49 0.55
C SER A 524 0.25 -11.37 0.19
N SER A 525 -0.59 -11.42 1.22
CA SER A 525 -2.04 -11.16 1.19
C SER A 525 -2.39 -10.20 2.32
N LEU A 526 -3.64 -9.71 2.39
CA LEU A 526 -4.03 -8.80 3.46
C LEU A 526 -3.91 -9.44 4.85
N SER A 527 -4.14 -10.75 4.97
CA SER A 527 -3.85 -11.49 6.21
C SER A 527 -2.40 -11.39 6.66
N HIS A 528 -1.43 -11.28 5.74
CA HIS A 528 -0.04 -11.10 6.12
C HIS A 528 0.18 -9.72 6.75
N ASP A 529 -0.42 -8.66 6.20
CA ASP A 529 -0.33 -7.32 6.79
C ASP A 529 -1.01 -7.25 8.17
N PHE A 530 -2.16 -7.91 8.35
CA PHE A 530 -2.79 -8.05 9.68
C PHE A 530 -1.94 -8.84 10.68
N TYR A 531 -1.30 -9.93 10.23
CA TYR A 531 -0.33 -10.68 11.04
C TYR A 531 0.82 -9.77 11.48
N GLN A 532 1.42 -9.03 10.54
CA GLN A 532 2.56 -8.15 10.80
C GLN A 532 2.23 -7.15 11.91
N ILE A 533 1.10 -6.43 11.82
CA ILE A 533 0.76 -5.43 12.84
C ILE A 533 0.48 -6.04 14.24
N MET A 534 0.04 -7.29 14.31
CA MET A 534 -0.21 -7.99 15.58
C MET A 534 1.09 -8.39 16.29
N VAL A 535 2.12 -8.79 15.53
CA VAL A 535 3.43 -9.13 16.08
C VAL A 535 4.35 -7.92 16.23
N GLY A 536 4.09 -6.84 15.49
CA GLY A 536 4.92 -5.63 15.50
C GLY A 536 4.73 -4.74 16.72
N ALA A 537 3.61 -4.86 17.44
CA ALA A 537 3.34 -4.08 18.64
C ALA A 537 2.67 -4.93 19.73
N GLU A 538 3.28 -4.99 20.92
CA GLU A 538 2.75 -5.76 22.06
C GLU A 538 1.32 -5.34 22.43
N ALA A 539 1.04 -4.03 22.32
CA ALA A 539 -0.27 -3.44 22.60
C ALA A 539 -1.34 -3.77 21.55
N MET A 540 -0.97 -4.31 20.37
CA MET A 540 -1.96 -4.76 19.39
C MET A 540 -2.66 -6.01 19.92
N SER A 541 -3.98 -6.02 19.81
CA SER A 541 -4.88 -7.03 20.35
C SER A 541 -6.00 -7.34 19.37
N LEU A 542 -6.86 -8.31 19.71
CA LEU A 542 -8.03 -8.62 18.88
C LEU A 542 -9.00 -7.42 18.79
N HIS A 543 -9.10 -6.61 19.85
CA HIS A 543 -9.88 -5.38 19.85
C HIS A 543 -9.26 -4.31 18.94
N GLY A 544 -7.93 -4.25 18.87
CA GLY A 544 -7.23 -3.38 17.91
C GLY A 544 -7.55 -3.77 16.47
N TRP A 545 -7.50 -5.07 16.15
CA TRP A 545 -7.93 -5.60 14.85
C TRP A 545 -9.40 -5.27 14.54
N ARG A 546 -10.29 -5.39 15.53
CA ARG A 546 -11.70 -5.01 15.42
C ARG A 546 -11.85 -3.56 14.96
N VAL A 547 -11.18 -2.62 15.64
CA VAL A 547 -11.25 -1.18 15.31
C VAL A 547 -10.73 -0.89 13.91
N LEU A 548 -9.61 -1.51 13.52
CA LEU A 548 -9.03 -1.32 12.17
C LEU A 548 -9.98 -1.83 11.08
N ALA A 549 -10.65 -2.95 11.29
CA ALA A 549 -11.66 -3.47 10.38
C ALA A 549 -12.92 -2.59 10.35
N GLU A 550 -13.42 -2.10 11.49
CA GLU A 550 -14.54 -1.15 11.53
C GLU A 550 -14.20 0.17 10.82
N TRP A 551 -13.00 0.71 11.02
CA TRP A 551 -12.53 1.91 10.35
C TRP A 551 -12.42 1.72 8.84
N SER A 552 -12.03 0.55 8.37
CA SER A 552 -12.01 0.26 6.93
C SER A 552 -13.40 0.37 6.29
N LEU A 553 -14.46 -0.11 6.96
CA LEU A 553 -15.83 0.05 6.48
C LEU A 553 -16.31 1.50 6.60
N ALA A 554 -16.02 2.17 7.72
CA ALA A 554 -16.41 3.55 7.98
C ALA A 554 -15.83 4.53 6.96
N HIS A 555 -14.57 4.32 6.56
CA HIS A 555 -13.83 5.19 5.64
C HIS A 555 -13.93 4.78 4.16
N SER A 556 -14.60 3.68 3.85
CA SER A 556 -14.91 3.27 2.49
C SER A 556 -15.73 4.31 1.70
N CYS A 557 -15.77 4.17 0.40
CA CYS A 557 -16.62 4.87 -0.56
C CYS A 557 -17.93 4.11 -0.86
N LEU A 558 -18.33 3.20 0.02
CA LEU A 558 -19.72 2.77 0.10
C LEU A 558 -20.64 3.96 0.42
N THR A 559 -21.85 3.94 -0.13
CA THR A 559 -22.91 4.87 0.24
C THR A 559 -23.30 4.69 1.71
N PRO A 560 -23.95 5.68 2.36
CA PRO A 560 -24.37 5.54 3.76
C PRO A 560 -25.22 4.30 4.04
N SER A 561 -26.13 3.93 3.12
CA SER A 561 -26.94 2.72 3.25
C SER A 561 -26.13 1.44 3.09
N GLU A 562 -25.24 1.39 2.10
CA GLU A 562 -24.33 0.25 1.91
C GLU A 562 -23.42 0.06 3.13
N LYS A 563 -22.94 1.14 3.76
CA LYS A 563 -22.13 1.07 4.99
C LYS A 563 -22.88 0.46 6.16
N VAL A 564 -24.15 0.84 6.34
CA VAL A 564 -25.00 0.27 7.41
C VAL A 564 -25.14 -1.24 7.21
N VAL A 565 -25.49 -1.67 5.99
CA VAL A 565 -25.63 -3.10 5.66
C VAL A 565 -24.30 -3.84 5.85
N ALA A 566 -23.21 -3.29 5.30
CA ALA A 566 -21.89 -3.90 5.41
C ALA A 566 -21.46 -4.06 6.87
N ARG A 567 -21.68 -3.04 7.70
CA ARG A 567 -21.35 -3.09 9.14
C ARG A 567 -22.20 -4.11 9.89
N THR A 568 -23.50 -4.22 9.61
CA THR A 568 -24.36 -5.23 10.24
C THR A 568 -23.86 -6.64 9.93
N VAL A 569 -23.62 -6.94 8.65
CA VAL A 569 -23.08 -8.25 8.23
C VAL A 569 -21.72 -8.50 8.88
N TRP A 570 -20.86 -7.49 8.94
CA TRP A 570 -19.54 -7.62 9.53
C TRP A 570 -19.59 -7.96 11.03
N LEU A 571 -20.48 -7.32 11.80
CA LEU A 571 -20.65 -7.61 13.22
C LEU A 571 -21.10 -9.06 13.47
N GLU A 572 -22.02 -9.57 12.66
CA GLU A 572 -22.44 -10.98 12.73
C GLU A 572 -21.27 -11.93 12.42
N GLN A 573 -20.48 -11.63 11.38
CA GLN A 573 -19.28 -12.41 11.06
C GLN A 573 -18.20 -12.32 12.13
N TRP A 574 -18.07 -11.16 12.80
CA TRP A 574 -17.13 -10.96 13.89
C TRP A 574 -17.47 -11.83 15.10
N GLU A 575 -18.75 -11.92 15.49
CA GLU A 575 -19.19 -12.81 16.56
C GLU A 575 -18.94 -14.28 16.22
N ILE A 576 -19.26 -14.71 14.99
CA ILE A 576 -18.98 -16.07 14.49
C ILE A 576 -17.47 -16.36 14.54
N TYR A 577 -16.65 -15.40 14.13
CA TYR A 577 -15.20 -15.50 14.16
C TYR A 577 -14.66 -15.63 15.59
N CYS A 578 -15.14 -14.82 16.54
CA CYS A 578 -14.75 -14.96 17.94
C CYS A 578 -15.13 -16.33 18.51
N GLN A 579 -16.32 -16.85 18.19
CA GLN A 579 -16.72 -18.20 18.56
C GLN A 579 -15.79 -19.25 17.96
N TRP A 580 -15.47 -19.14 16.67
CA TRP A 580 -14.55 -20.04 15.99
C TRP A 580 -13.15 -20.05 16.63
N VAL A 581 -12.62 -18.90 17.04
CA VAL A 581 -11.33 -18.82 17.78
C VAL A 581 -11.41 -19.60 19.09
N VAL A 582 -12.48 -19.41 19.86
CA VAL A 582 -12.68 -20.11 21.14
C VAL A 582 -12.84 -21.61 20.94
N ASP A 583 -13.63 -22.04 19.97
CA ASP A 583 -13.88 -23.46 19.70
C ASP A 583 -12.62 -24.17 19.19
N THR A 584 -11.86 -23.51 18.31
CA THR A 584 -10.69 -24.10 17.65
C THR A 584 -9.48 -24.14 18.58
N TYR A 585 -9.25 -23.08 19.36
CA TYR A 585 -8.01 -22.90 20.10
C TYR A 585 -8.18 -22.81 21.61
N GLY A 586 -9.41 -22.70 22.13
CA GLY A 586 -9.65 -22.57 23.58
C GLY A 586 -9.18 -23.77 24.39
N GLY A 587 -9.25 -24.98 23.82
CA GLY A 587 -8.73 -26.20 24.44
C GLY A 587 -7.20 -26.20 24.59
N GLU A 588 -6.47 -25.54 23.68
CA GLU A 588 -5.01 -25.49 23.68
C GLU A 588 -4.43 -24.74 24.88
N LEU A 589 -5.21 -23.84 25.50
CA LEU A 589 -4.81 -23.11 26.72
C LEU A 589 -5.08 -23.87 28.02
N SER A 590 -5.84 -24.96 27.98
CA SER A 590 -6.22 -25.73 29.16
C SER A 590 -5.24 -26.87 29.50
N GLY A 591 -4.33 -27.19 28.56
CA GLY A 591 -3.15 -28.01 28.84
C GLY A 591 -2.08 -27.18 29.57
N ASN A 592 -1.36 -27.82 30.50
CA ASN A 592 -0.37 -27.24 31.44
C ASN A 592 0.80 -26.42 30.84
N ASP A 593 0.75 -25.98 29.59
CA ASP A 593 1.89 -25.36 28.87
C ASP A 593 1.94 -23.83 28.98
N PHE A 594 0.90 -23.16 29.48
CA PHE A 594 0.92 -21.71 29.70
C PHE A 594 1.11 -21.36 31.17
N LYS A 595 2.34 -21.51 31.67
CA LYS A 595 2.73 -20.75 32.87
C LYS A 595 2.83 -19.28 32.48
N ALA A 596 1.87 -18.51 32.97
CA ALA A 596 1.79 -17.06 32.88
C ALA A 596 3.17 -16.38 33.02
N GLY A 597 3.71 -15.87 31.92
CA GLY A 597 4.70 -14.80 31.95
C GLY A 597 3.99 -13.53 32.39
N GLY A 598 4.03 -13.26 33.69
CA GLY A 598 3.34 -12.13 34.29
C GLY A 598 3.87 -10.78 33.77
N LEU A 599 2.95 -9.95 33.29
CA LEU A 599 3.07 -8.50 33.38
C LEU A 599 2.23 -8.06 34.58
N GLN A 600 2.91 -7.79 35.70
CA GLN A 600 2.41 -6.96 36.79
C GLN A 600 2.77 -5.49 36.53
#